data_AF-A0A355BCN0-F1
#
_entry.id   AF-A0A355BCN0-F1
#
_cell.length_a   1.000
_cell.length_b   1.000
_cell.length_c   1.000
_cell.angle_alpha   90.00
_cell.angle_beta   90.00
_cell.angle_gamma   90.00
#
_symmetry.space_group_name_H-M   'P 1'
#
loop_
_entity.id
_entity.type
_entity.pdbx_description
1 polymer ?
#
loop_
_entity_poly.entity_id
_entity_poly.type
_entity_poly.pdbx_seq_one_letter_code
_entity_poly.pdbx_strand_id
1 'polypeptide(L)'
;MKNNIEISSDLYECLGKIAKPFESPEDVIKRLLVFFIDNNQKSLNNEQTSDENTEQTKSLFPTKEFYKLEVNFYPSESEFKQLLLKTKKAWVKLSYKNGAASVHEWNAYKFSEDSNIRGNLNSGYLRGWREKGIVRADVAIDKNKLP
;
A
#
# COMPACT_ATOMS: atom_id res chain seq x y z
N MET A 1 4.73 -2.55 28.22
CA MET A 1 4.53 -1.40 29.13
C MET A 1 3.10 -0.92 28.98
N LYS A 2 2.40 -0.61 30.08
CA LYS A 2 1.07 0.00 30.04
C LYS A 2 1.25 1.50 30.21
N ASN A 3 0.75 2.27 29.25
CA ASN A 3 0.71 3.73 29.34
C ASN A 3 -0.73 4.12 29.70
N ASN A 4 -0.90 4.95 30.73
CA ASN A 4 -2.21 5.45 31.12
C ASN A 4 -2.46 6.80 30.46
N ILE A 5 -3.67 6.97 29.94
CA ILE A 5 -4.18 8.24 29.42
C ILE A 5 -5.42 8.61 30.26
N GLU A 6 -5.48 9.85 30.71
CA GLU A 6 -6.66 10.39 31.38
C GLU A 6 -7.55 11.08 30.36
N ILE A 7 -8.84 10.78 30.41
CA ILE A 7 -9.85 11.37 29.54
C ILE A 7 -11.06 11.76 30.38
N SER A 8 -11.85 12.72 29.92
CA SER A 8 -13.08 13.11 30.61
C SER A 8 -14.12 11.98 30.58
N SER A 9 -15.01 11.97 31.58
CA SER A 9 -16.18 11.08 31.65
C SER A 9 -16.98 11.10 30.36
N ASP A 10 -17.23 12.31 29.84
CA ASP A 10 -18.08 12.54 28.68
C ASP A 10 -17.46 11.94 27.41
N LEU A 11 -16.12 11.99 27.30
CA LEU A 11 -15.41 11.37 26.19
C LEU A 11 -15.43 9.84 26.29
N TYR A 12 -15.28 9.28 27.50
CA TYR A 12 -15.38 7.84 27.72
C TYR A 12 -16.77 7.30 27.38
N GLU A 13 -17.83 8.01 27.78
CA GLU A 13 -19.20 7.66 27.42
C GLU A 13 -19.44 7.73 25.90
N CYS A 14 -18.88 8.73 25.23
CA CYS A 14 -18.92 8.83 23.77
C CYS A 14 -18.25 7.62 23.11
N LEU A 15 -17.10 7.17 23.61
CA LEU A 15 -16.44 5.95 23.11
C LEU A 15 -17.32 4.71 23.28
N GLY A 16 -18.04 4.60 24.41
CA GLY A 16 -18.97 3.50 24.65
C GLY A 16 -20.14 3.45 23.66
N LYS A 17 -20.68 4.60 23.24
CA LYS A 17 -21.82 4.67 22.29
C LYS A 17 -21.49 4.14 20.89
N ILE A 18 -20.22 4.26 20.48
CA ILE A 18 -19.74 3.82 19.17
C ILE A 18 -19.05 2.44 19.22
N ALA A 19 -18.93 1.86 20.42
CA ALA A 19 -18.34 0.55 20.63
C ALA A 19 -19.27 -0.54 20.10
N LYS A 20 -18.67 -1.57 19.49
CA LYS A 20 -19.39 -2.79 19.12
C LYS A 20 -19.57 -3.68 20.37
N PRO A 21 -20.52 -4.63 20.35
CA PRO A 21 -20.66 -5.58 21.45
C PRO A 21 -19.33 -6.27 21.75
N PHE A 22 -18.93 -6.26 23.03
CA PHE A 22 -17.69 -6.85 23.55
C PHE A 22 -16.39 -6.18 23.06
N GLU A 23 -16.44 -4.97 22.51
CA GLU A 23 -15.24 -4.22 22.10
C GLU A 23 -14.59 -3.55 23.33
N SER A 24 -13.26 -3.71 23.47
CA SER A 24 -12.52 -3.04 24.55
C SER A 24 -12.28 -1.56 24.23
N PRO A 25 -12.08 -0.68 25.23
CA PRO A 25 -11.75 0.72 24.97
C PRO A 25 -10.51 0.90 24.07
N GLU A 26 -9.51 0.01 24.22
CA GLU A 26 -8.31 0.02 23.38
C GLU A 26 -8.63 -0.28 21.91
N ASP A 27 -9.54 -1.22 21.66
CA ASP A 27 -9.94 -1.60 20.30
C ASP A 27 -10.79 -0.53 19.62
N VAL A 28 -11.67 0.14 20.38
CA VAL A 28 -12.42 1.31 19.90
C VAL A 28 -11.45 2.42 19.48
N ILE A 29 -10.45 2.73 20.33
CA ILE A 29 -9.44 3.76 20.04
C ILE A 29 -8.63 3.39 18.81
N LYS A 30 -8.15 2.14 18.70
CA LYS A 30 -7.42 1.66 17.50
C LYS A 30 -8.24 1.81 16.24
N ARG A 31 -9.51 1.40 16.27
CA ARG A 31 -10.42 1.47 15.12
C ARG A 31 -10.66 2.92 14.69
N LEU A 32 -10.85 3.83 15.64
CA LEU A 32 -11.02 5.26 15.37
C LEU A 32 -9.76 5.88 14.75
N LEU A 33 -8.58 5.52 15.26
CA LEU A 33 -7.31 6.01 14.72
C LEU A 33 -7.11 5.55 13.27
N VAL A 34 -7.38 4.26 12.98
CA VAL A 34 -7.32 3.74 11.61
C VAL A 34 -8.30 4.48 10.70
N PHE A 35 -9.55 4.63 11.13
CA PHE A 35 -10.56 5.36 10.37
C PHE A 35 -10.12 6.81 10.10
N PHE A 36 -9.60 7.51 11.11
CA PHE A 36 -9.14 8.89 10.96
C PHE A 36 -7.96 8.98 9.97
N ILE A 37 -6.97 8.09 10.08
CA ILE A 37 -5.83 8.05 9.17
C ILE A 37 -6.29 7.80 7.72
N ASP A 38 -7.17 6.82 7.52
CA ASP A 38 -7.67 6.44 6.20
C ASP A 38 -8.48 7.57 5.54
N ASN A 39 -9.24 8.36 6.32
CA ASN A 39 -10.03 9.47 5.79
C ASN A 39 -9.18 10.72 5.52
N ASN A 40 -8.17 11.02 6.35
CA ASN A 40 -7.27 12.13 6.09
C ASN A 40 -6.36 11.86 4.87
N GLN A 41 -5.96 10.60 4.64
CA GLN A 41 -5.27 10.22 3.40
C GLN A 41 -6.15 10.35 2.15
N LYS A 42 -7.47 10.21 2.27
CA LYS A 42 -8.39 10.47 1.15
C LYS A 42 -8.60 11.96 0.89
N SER A 43 -8.61 12.78 1.94
CA SER A 43 -8.72 14.25 1.81
C SER A 43 -7.50 14.88 1.15
N LEU A 44 -6.30 14.35 1.38
CA LEU A 44 -5.05 14.86 0.79
C LEU A 44 -4.82 14.44 -0.67
N ASN A 45 -5.48 13.38 -1.13
CA ASN A 45 -5.34 12.88 -2.51
C ASN A 45 -6.37 13.46 -3.49
N ASN A 46 -7.30 14.31 -3.01
CA ASN A 46 -8.30 14.98 -3.84
C ASN A 46 -7.98 16.45 -4.16
N GLU A 47 -6.86 16.99 -3.68
CA GLU A 47 -6.34 18.30 -4.07
C GLU A 47 -4.88 18.16 -4.55
N GLN A 48 -4.68 17.74 -5.80
CA GLN A 48 -3.42 18.02 -6.49
C GLN A 48 -3.48 19.42 -7.10
N THR A 49 -2.91 20.39 -6.41
CA THR A 49 -2.18 21.48 -7.08
C THR A 49 -0.84 21.69 -6.40
N SER A 50 0.20 21.40 -7.18
CA SER A 50 1.56 21.97 -7.18
C SER A 50 2.43 21.88 -5.92
N ASP A 51 3.52 21.13 -6.12
CA ASP A 51 4.89 21.41 -5.71
C ASP A 51 5.37 21.13 -4.26
N GLU A 52 6.34 20.21 -4.26
CA GLU A 52 7.57 20.10 -3.47
C GLU A 52 7.57 20.13 -1.92
N ASN A 53 8.27 19.10 -1.40
CA ASN A 53 8.91 18.99 -0.09
C ASN A 53 8.01 18.92 1.15
N THR A 54 7.88 17.74 1.77
CA THR A 54 7.78 17.69 3.24
C THR A 54 8.37 16.41 3.84
N GLU A 55 9.31 16.63 4.73
CA GLU A 55 10.03 15.65 5.54
C GLU A 55 9.12 15.00 6.61
N GLN A 56 9.36 13.70 6.81
CA GLN A 56 9.30 12.92 8.06
C GLN A 56 8.30 13.37 9.15
N THR A 57 7.10 12.78 9.12
CA THR A 57 6.31 12.57 10.35
C THR A 57 6.65 11.20 10.93
N LYS A 58 7.53 11.19 11.94
CA LYS A 58 7.99 10.00 12.67
C LYS A 58 6.90 9.57 13.66
N SER A 59 6.16 8.52 13.31
CA SER A 59 5.09 7.92 14.13
C SER A 59 5.63 7.41 15.49
N LEU A 60 4.97 7.82 16.57
CA LEU A 60 5.37 7.62 17.98
C LEU A 60 4.95 6.28 18.59
N PHE A 61 4.54 5.30 17.79
CA PHE A 61 4.27 3.94 18.24
C PHE A 61 5.26 2.99 17.58
N PRO A 62 5.73 1.91 18.25
CA PRO A 62 6.44 0.84 17.55
C PRO A 62 5.43 0.19 16.60
N THR A 63 5.33 0.78 15.42
CA THR A 63 4.54 0.28 14.31
C THR A 63 5.16 -1.05 13.96
N LYS A 64 4.38 -2.13 14.11
CA LYS A 64 4.54 -3.23 13.16
C LYS A 64 4.40 -2.56 11.81
N GLU A 65 5.53 -2.27 11.14
CA GLU A 65 5.56 -1.43 9.94
C GLU A 65 4.53 -2.01 8.96
N PHE A 66 3.39 -1.33 8.85
CA PHE A 66 2.39 -1.65 7.86
C PHE A 66 2.94 -1.07 6.56
N TYR A 67 3.99 -1.69 6.03
CA TYR A 67 4.50 -1.38 4.70
C TYR A 67 3.29 -1.46 3.77
N LYS A 68 2.97 -0.35 3.12
CA LYS A 68 2.06 -0.36 1.98
C LYS A 68 2.89 -0.80 0.79
N LEU A 69 2.43 -1.81 0.07
CA LEU A 69 3.08 -2.23 -1.16
C LEU A 69 2.92 -1.12 -2.22
N GLU A 70 4.03 -0.58 -2.69
CA GLU A 70 4.05 0.33 -3.81
C GLU A 70 4.13 -0.47 -5.11
N VAL A 71 3.26 -0.17 -6.08
CA VAL A 71 3.28 -0.81 -7.40
C VAL A 71 3.32 0.29 -8.45
N ASN A 72 4.44 0.40 -9.14
CA ASN A 72 4.71 1.41 -10.15
C ASN A 72 4.77 0.77 -11.53
N PHE A 73 4.24 1.48 -12.51
CA PHE A 73 4.23 1.06 -13.91
C PHE A 73 5.00 2.07 -14.73
N TYR A 74 5.91 1.59 -15.58
CA TYR A 74 6.70 2.40 -16.47
C TYR A 74 6.37 2.03 -17.92
N PRO A 75 5.85 2.96 -18.74
CA PRO A 75 5.71 4.41 -18.48
C PRO A 75 4.51 4.84 -17.60
N SER A 76 3.31 4.29 -17.81
CA SER A 76 2.13 4.49 -16.97
C SER A 76 1.29 3.21 -16.95
N GLU A 77 0.37 3.01 -16.01
CA GLU A 77 -0.40 1.75 -15.92
C GLU A 77 -1.23 1.48 -17.19
N SER A 78 -1.85 2.52 -17.76
CA SER A 78 -2.66 2.41 -18.98
C SER A 78 -1.81 2.10 -20.21
N GLU A 79 -0.73 2.84 -20.43
CA GLU A 79 0.19 2.62 -21.55
C GLU A 79 0.90 1.27 -21.43
N PHE A 80 1.33 0.91 -20.21
CA PHE A 80 1.90 -0.39 -19.92
C PHE A 80 0.94 -1.51 -20.32
N LYS A 81 -0.37 -1.38 -20.01
CA LYS A 81 -1.37 -2.38 -20.42
C LYS A 81 -1.41 -2.56 -21.94
N GLN A 82 -1.49 -1.47 -22.68
CA GLN A 82 -1.56 -1.49 -24.14
C GLN A 82 -0.31 -2.15 -24.75
N LEU A 83 0.86 -1.79 -24.23
CA LEU A 83 2.12 -2.37 -24.66
C LEU A 83 2.22 -3.86 -24.29
N LEU A 84 1.81 -4.25 -23.08
CA LEU A 84 1.83 -5.64 -22.64
C LEU A 84 0.93 -6.52 -23.50
N LEU A 85 -0.22 -6.01 -23.93
CA LEU A 85 -1.12 -6.71 -24.85
C LEU A 85 -0.45 -7.02 -26.20
N LYS A 86 0.43 -6.14 -26.67
CA LYS A 86 1.16 -6.29 -27.94
C LYS A 86 2.40 -7.16 -27.79
N THR A 87 3.23 -6.93 -26.78
CA THR A 87 4.53 -7.59 -26.61
C THR A 87 4.41 -8.95 -25.93
N LYS A 88 3.36 -9.16 -25.13
CA LYS A 88 3.14 -10.34 -24.28
C LYS A 88 4.32 -10.66 -23.34
N LYS A 89 5.16 -9.68 -23.05
CA LYS A 89 6.37 -9.81 -22.23
C LYS A 89 6.65 -8.50 -21.49
N ALA A 90 7.05 -8.62 -20.23
CA ALA A 90 7.44 -7.51 -19.36
C ALA A 90 8.49 -7.95 -18.33
N TRP A 91 8.95 -7.01 -17.50
CA TRP A 91 9.85 -7.24 -16.40
C TRP A 91 9.28 -6.68 -15.09
N VAL A 92 9.51 -7.40 -13.99
CA VAL A 92 9.05 -7.04 -12.64
C VAL A 92 10.26 -6.99 -11.72
N LYS A 93 10.61 -5.79 -11.24
CA LYS A 93 11.61 -5.59 -10.17
C LYS A 93 10.89 -5.54 -8.83
N LEU A 94 11.27 -6.42 -7.92
CA LEU A 94 10.78 -6.44 -6.54
C LEU A 94 11.87 -5.87 -5.64
N SER A 95 11.52 -4.87 -4.82
CA SER A 95 12.39 -4.30 -3.80
C SER A 95 11.92 -4.76 -2.42
N TYR A 96 12.86 -5.18 -1.58
CA TYR A 96 12.59 -5.78 -0.28
C TYR A 96 12.99 -4.85 0.86
N LYS A 97 12.38 -5.05 2.03
CA LYS A 97 12.66 -4.30 3.25
C LYS A 97 14.13 -4.35 3.71
N ASN A 98 14.86 -5.39 3.32
CA ASN A 98 16.28 -5.55 3.65
C ASN A 98 17.21 -4.84 2.65
N GLY A 99 16.66 -4.05 1.71
CA GLY A 99 17.41 -3.37 0.67
C GLY A 99 17.76 -4.24 -0.55
N ALA A 100 17.47 -5.55 -0.52
CA ALA A 100 17.67 -6.41 -1.68
C ALA A 100 16.69 -6.06 -2.81
N ALA A 101 17.04 -6.45 -4.03
CA ALA A 101 16.15 -6.37 -5.18
C ALA A 101 16.29 -7.62 -6.07
N SER A 102 15.19 -8.01 -6.71
CA SER A 102 15.16 -9.13 -7.66
C SER A 102 14.36 -8.76 -8.90
N VAL A 103 14.87 -9.08 -10.08
CA VAL A 103 14.20 -8.80 -11.37
C VAL A 103 13.74 -10.10 -12.01
N HIS A 104 12.48 -10.15 -12.40
CA HIS A 104 11.84 -11.31 -13.01
C HIS A 104 11.32 -10.97 -14.39
N GLU A 105 11.44 -11.90 -15.33
CA GLU A 105 10.77 -11.80 -16.62
C GLU A 105 9.32 -12.30 -16.50
N TRP A 106 8.37 -11.47 -16.91
CA TRP A 106 6.97 -11.82 -16.97
C TRP A 106 6.55 -12.22 -18.37
N ASN A 107 6.29 -13.51 -18.54
CA ASN A 107 5.60 -14.06 -19.70
C ASN A 107 4.09 -13.85 -19.58
N ALA A 108 3.53 -13.03 -20.48
CA ALA A 108 2.14 -12.62 -20.48
C ALA A 108 1.37 -13.14 -21.71
N TYR A 109 1.72 -14.31 -22.28
CA TYR A 109 1.02 -14.86 -23.46
C TYR A 109 -0.50 -15.03 -23.26
N LYS A 110 -0.94 -15.30 -22.03
CA LYS A 110 -2.36 -15.44 -21.68
C LYS A 110 -3.06 -14.12 -21.34
N PHE A 111 -2.34 -13.00 -21.35
CA PHE A 111 -2.89 -11.69 -21.00
C PHE A 111 -3.76 -11.17 -22.15
N SER A 112 -5.00 -10.81 -21.85
CA SER A 112 -6.04 -10.33 -22.77
C SER A 112 -6.53 -8.94 -22.38
N GLU A 113 -7.37 -8.31 -23.21
CA GLU A 113 -7.91 -6.97 -22.92
C GLU A 113 -8.67 -6.92 -21.59
N ASP A 114 -9.41 -7.99 -21.27
CA ASP A 114 -10.15 -8.15 -20.01
C ASP A 114 -9.27 -8.44 -18.80
N SER A 115 -7.97 -8.70 -19.02
CA SER A 115 -7.05 -9.01 -17.92
C SER A 115 -6.78 -7.80 -17.04
N ASN A 116 -6.80 -8.03 -15.72
CA ASN A 116 -6.43 -7.03 -14.72
C ASN A 116 -4.93 -7.15 -14.37
N ILE A 117 -4.15 -6.10 -14.62
CA ILE A 117 -2.69 -6.11 -14.39
C ILE A 117 -2.38 -6.36 -12.92
N ARG A 118 -2.96 -5.57 -12.02
CA ARG A 118 -2.75 -5.70 -10.57
C ARG A 118 -3.21 -7.06 -10.05
N GLY A 119 -4.30 -7.61 -10.58
CA GLY A 119 -4.78 -8.95 -10.27
C GLY A 119 -3.74 -10.03 -10.62
N ASN A 120 -3.14 -9.96 -11.81
CA ASN A 120 -2.07 -10.88 -12.23
C ASN A 120 -0.82 -10.75 -11.36
N LEU A 121 -0.43 -9.52 -11.00
CA LEU A 121 0.70 -9.31 -10.10
C LEU A 121 0.42 -9.88 -8.71
N ASN A 122 -0.77 -9.62 -8.14
CA ASN A 122 -1.17 -10.09 -6.81
C ASN A 122 -1.33 -11.61 -6.70
N SER A 123 -1.83 -12.28 -7.75
CA SER A 123 -1.91 -13.74 -7.77
C SER A 123 -0.57 -14.42 -8.08
N GLY A 124 0.38 -13.67 -8.67
CA GLY A 124 1.74 -14.12 -9.03
C GLY A 124 2.83 -13.54 -8.12
N TYR A 125 3.65 -12.63 -8.68
CA TYR A 125 4.86 -12.10 -8.05
C TYR A 125 4.64 -11.50 -6.66
N LEU A 126 3.51 -10.81 -6.48
CA LEU A 126 3.13 -10.13 -5.24
C LEU A 126 2.31 -11.03 -4.30
N ARG A 127 2.12 -12.31 -4.61
CA ARG A 127 1.42 -13.23 -3.71
C ARG A 127 2.20 -13.39 -2.40
N GLY A 128 1.56 -13.07 -1.27
CA GLY A 128 2.22 -13.09 0.05
C GLY A 128 3.36 -12.09 0.17
N TRP A 129 3.25 -10.93 -0.50
CA TRP A 129 4.31 -9.93 -0.55
C TRP A 129 4.75 -9.46 0.83
N ARG A 130 3.83 -9.40 1.80
CA ARG A 130 4.12 -8.96 3.17
C ARG A 130 5.02 -9.95 3.90
N GLU A 131 4.72 -11.23 3.81
CA GLU A 131 5.50 -12.32 4.40
C GLU A 131 6.88 -12.41 3.75
N LYS A 132 6.94 -12.16 2.44
CA LYS A 132 8.19 -12.07 1.66
C LYS A 132 9.00 -10.80 1.95
N GLY A 133 8.42 -9.81 2.64
CA GLY A 133 9.07 -8.53 2.93
C GLY A 133 9.26 -7.66 1.69
N ILE A 134 8.43 -7.82 0.65
CA ILE A 134 8.43 -6.95 -0.53
C ILE A 134 7.77 -5.63 -0.15
N VAL A 135 8.40 -4.52 -0.48
CA VAL A 135 7.89 -3.16 -0.19
C VAL A 135 7.51 -2.41 -1.46
N ARG A 136 8.13 -2.73 -2.61
CA ARG A 136 7.85 -2.10 -3.89
C ARG A 136 7.97 -3.07 -5.06
N ALA A 137 7.12 -2.92 -6.06
CA ALA A 137 7.24 -3.55 -7.35
C ALA A 137 7.22 -2.51 -8.48
N ASP A 138 8.30 -2.48 -9.26
CA ASP A 138 8.45 -1.64 -10.42
C ASP A 138 8.29 -2.53 -11.67
N VAL A 139 7.37 -2.18 -12.57
CA VAL A 139 6.99 -3.02 -13.71
C VAL A 139 7.15 -2.26 -15.02
N ALA A 140 7.87 -2.85 -15.99
CA ALA A 140 8.18 -2.19 -17.25
C ALA A 140 8.18 -3.16 -18.44
N ILE A 141 7.96 -2.62 -19.65
CA ILE A 141 8.06 -3.34 -20.92
C ILE A 141 9.50 -3.48 -21.41
N ASP A 142 10.43 -2.68 -20.91
CA ASP A 142 11.86 -2.86 -21.17
C ASP A 142 12.57 -2.95 -19.83
N LYS A 143 13.42 -3.96 -19.68
CA LYS A 143 14.24 -4.16 -18.48
C LYS A 143 15.06 -2.91 -18.13
N ASN A 144 15.52 -2.15 -19.12
CA ASN A 144 16.35 -0.96 -18.92
C ASN A 144 15.56 0.26 -18.43
N LYS A 145 14.22 0.19 -18.42
CA LYS A 145 13.33 1.24 -17.91
C LYS A 145 12.95 1.05 -16.46
N LEU A 146 13.39 -0.04 -15.83
CA LEU A 146 13.23 -0.24 -14.40
C LEU A 146 14.20 0.69 -13.64
N PRO A 147 13.75 1.35 -12.56
CA PRO A 147 14.65 2.06 -11.64
C PRO A 147 15.51 1.07 -10.85
#